data_AF-A0A840SCV6-F1
#
_entry.id   AF-A0A840SCV6-F1
#
_cell.length_a   1.000
_cell.length_b   1.000
_cell.length_c   1.000
_cell.angle_alpha   90.00
_cell.angle_beta   90.00
_cell.angle_gamma   90.00
#
_symmetry.space_group_name_H-M   'P 1'
#
loop_
_entity.id
_entity.type
_entity.pdbx_description
1 polymer ?
#
loop_
_entity_poly.entity_id
_entity_poly.type
_entity_poly.pdbx_seq_one_letter_code
_entity_poly.pdbx_strand_id
1 'polypeptide(L)'
;MAIGAIFSRLTRGARRWAAAASLVWVVVVLAYGIGFLSVASATETRGTLFLDAMFFLMALVLPLGLIWLAAWLAEELRRQREIVTALAEVTAPLVAALDETRASLAHHASPEAIARAVGSAVGEAVAGARPADMSRPLGDLVAGQARLEAVLARLAAPAGAPEARREPAAAATPAPATPSTPAAQTAPDGATPAFTWEQLVRALDFPRDAGDREGFRALKAAQQQPKLGETLQAAEDVLNLLSQEGIFVDELTLDEVEPSSWRRFMAGVRGAKVASIGGITDPQALEVAGRLLKQDAVFRDTAMFFLRRFERVLANYAKDADDHELVALAGTRSGRAFMILSRSSGIFA
;
A
#
# COMPACT_ATOMS: atom_id res chain seq x y z
N MET A 1 34.38 27.20 -3.91
CA MET A 1 33.53 26.87 -5.08
C MET A 1 34.07 25.74 -5.96
N ALA A 2 35.38 25.45 -6.03
CA ALA A 2 35.93 24.43 -6.93
C ALA A 2 35.70 22.96 -6.52
N ILE A 3 35.53 22.66 -5.22
CA ILE A 3 35.37 21.28 -4.72
C ILE A 3 33.97 20.71 -5.03
N GLY A 4 32.92 21.54 -5.04
CA GLY A 4 31.55 21.12 -5.36
C GLY A 4 31.35 20.74 -6.83
N ALA A 5 32.07 21.40 -7.75
CA ALA A 5 32.01 21.10 -9.18
C ALA A 5 32.63 19.73 -9.52
N ILE A 6 33.70 19.35 -8.81
CA ILE A 6 34.35 18.04 -8.98
C ILE A 6 33.43 16.91 -8.49
N PHE A 7 32.76 17.10 -7.34
CA PHE A 7 31.77 16.15 -6.84
C PHE A 7 30.56 16.01 -7.78
N SER A 8 30.07 17.10 -8.37
CA SER A 8 28.95 17.06 -9.33
C SER A 8 29.28 16.38 -10.67
N ARG A 9 30.57 16.35 -11.06
CA ARG A 9 31.05 15.63 -12.25
C ARG A 9 31.32 14.15 -11.97
N LEU A 10 31.66 13.80 -10.72
CA LEU A 10 31.73 12.40 -10.29
C LEU A 10 30.35 11.74 -10.25
N THR A 11 29.30 12.45 -9.84
CA THR A 11 27.96 11.87 -9.60
C THR A 11 27.18 11.56 -10.88
N ARG A 12 27.42 12.25 -12.00
CA ARG A 12 26.79 11.94 -13.30
C ARG A 12 27.28 10.63 -13.94
N GLY A 13 28.24 9.96 -13.32
CA GLY A 13 28.81 8.71 -13.80
C GLY A 13 29.07 7.72 -12.68
N ALA A 14 28.30 7.70 -11.60
CA ALA A 14 28.57 6.81 -10.46
C ALA A 14 28.78 5.34 -10.88
N ARG A 15 27.97 4.83 -11.83
CA ARG A 15 28.17 3.49 -12.42
C ARG A 15 29.45 3.38 -13.27
N ARG A 16 29.83 4.44 -13.97
CA ARG A 16 31.05 4.50 -14.80
C ARG A 16 32.32 4.56 -13.93
N TRP A 17 32.28 5.32 -12.84
CA TRP A 17 33.37 5.39 -11.85
C TRP A 17 33.49 4.09 -11.06
N ALA A 18 32.38 3.48 -10.65
CA ALA A 18 32.38 2.16 -10.03
C ALA A 18 32.93 1.07 -10.98
N ALA A 19 32.57 1.11 -12.27
CA ALA A 19 33.13 0.21 -13.28
C ALA A 19 34.64 0.44 -13.49
N ALA A 20 35.08 1.70 -13.58
CA ALA A 20 36.50 2.02 -13.70
C ALA A 20 37.30 1.58 -12.48
N ALA A 21 36.81 1.84 -11.26
CA ALA A 21 37.44 1.42 -10.02
C ALA A 21 37.50 -0.11 -9.89
N SER A 22 36.45 -0.82 -10.31
CA SER A 22 36.41 -2.28 -10.32
C SER A 22 37.41 -2.85 -11.33
N LEU A 23 37.50 -2.28 -12.53
CA LEU A 23 38.45 -2.69 -13.56
C LEU A 23 39.90 -2.50 -13.08
N VAL A 24 40.20 -1.34 -12.49
CA VAL A 24 41.53 -1.06 -11.92
C VAL A 24 41.86 -2.05 -10.81
N TRP A 25 40.91 -2.35 -9.92
CA TRP A 25 41.14 -3.31 -8.84
C TRP A 25 41.40 -4.73 -9.35
N VAL A 26 40.61 -5.19 -10.33
CA VAL A 26 40.83 -6.50 -10.98
C VAL A 26 42.21 -6.57 -11.61
N VAL A 27 42.65 -5.51 -12.29
CA VAL A 27 43.99 -5.45 -12.91
C VAL A 27 45.10 -5.52 -11.85
N VAL A 28 44.94 -4.82 -10.72
CA VAL A 28 45.91 -4.86 -9.60
C VAL A 28 45.98 -6.26 -8.98
N VAL A 29 44.84 -6.90 -8.73
CA VAL A 29 44.82 -8.27 -8.18
C VAL A 29 45.40 -9.28 -9.16
N LEU A 30 45.12 -9.14 -10.46
CA LEU A 30 45.66 -10.00 -11.50
C LEU A 30 47.19 -9.85 -11.61
N ALA A 31 47.69 -8.60 -11.60
CA ALA A 31 49.13 -8.32 -11.61
C ALA A 31 49.84 -8.87 -10.37
N TYR A 32 49.23 -8.71 -9.18
CA TYR A 32 49.73 -9.30 -7.94
C TYR A 32 49.71 -10.83 -7.97
N GLY A 33 48.66 -11.45 -8.53
CA GLY A 33 48.54 -12.90 -8.68
C GLY A 33 49.58 -13.49 -9.63
N ILE A 34 49.86 -12.83 -10.75
CA ILE A 34 50.93 -13.22 -11.68
C ILE A 34 52.30 -13.12 -10.99
N GLY A 35 52.55 -12.04 -10.25
CA GLY A 35 53.77 -11.87 -9.45
C GLY A 35 53.94 -12.95 -8.38
N PHE A 36 52.89 -13.23 -7.61
CA PHE A 36 52.89 -14.25 -6.58
C PHE A 36 53.11 -15.66 -7.16
N LEU A 37 52.45 -16.00 -8.27
CA LEU A 37 52.62 -17.31 -8.92
C LEU A 37 54.04 -17.50 -9.47
N SER A 38 54.67 -16.42 -9.97
CA SER A 38 56.05 -16.45 -10.47
C SER A 38 57.10 -16.66 -9.36
N VAL A 39 56.82 -16.17 -8.14
CA VAL A 39 57.67 -16.36 -6.96
C VAL A 39 57.38 -17.72 -6.30
N ALA A 40 56.11 -18.13 -6.23
CA ALA A 40 55.69 -19.41 -5.68
C ALA A 40 56.18 -20.61 -6.51
N SER A 41 56.37 -20.45 -7.82
CA SER A 41 57.02 -21.49 -8.64
C SER A 41 58.49 -21.75 -8.27
N ALA A 42 59.13 -20.88 -7.47
CA ALA A 42 60.50 -21.04 -7.00
C ALA A 42 60.61 -21.68 -5.60
N THR A 43 59.53 -21.74 -4.83
CA THR A 43 59.50 -22.29 -3.46
C THR A 43 58.59 -23.53 -3.38
N GLU A 44 59.19 -24.68 -3.08
CA GLU A 44 58.58 -26.01 -3.12
C GLU A 44 57.62 -26.28 -1.93
N THR A 45 56.75 -25.33 -1.57
CA THR A 45 55.85 -25.45 -0.40
C THR A 45 54.41 -25.68 -0.83
N ARG A 46 54.12 -26.92 -1.25
CA ARG A 46 52.86 -27.36 -1.88
C ARG A 46 51.67 -27.53 -0.88
N GLY A 47 51.73 -26.93 0.31
CA GLY A 47 50.74 -27.15 1.40
C GLY A 47 49.68 -26.06 1.58
N THR A 48 49.88 -24.85 1.05
CA THR A 48 49.00 -23.68 1.32
C THR A 48 48.23 -23.19 0.10
N LEU A 49 48.33 -23.86 -1.05
CA LEU A 49 47.72 -23.41 -2.32
C LEU A 49 46.21 -23.10 -2.20
N PHE A 50 45.48 -23.88 -1.40
CA PHE A 50 44.05 -23.63 -1.14
C PHE A 50 43.82 -22.37 -0.30
N LEU A 51 44.64 -22.14 0.73
CA LEU A 51 44.55 -20.98 1.60
C LEU A 51 44.96 -19.70 0.88
N ASP A 52 46.00 -19.78 0.04
CA ASP A 52 46.45 -18.68 -0.82
C ASP A 52 45.38 -18.34 -1.86
N ALA A 53 44.78 -19.34 -2.52
CA ALA A 53 43.67 -19.13 -3.44
C ALA A 53 42.45 -18.50 -2.76
N MET A 54 42.12 -18.92 -1.53
CA MET A 54 41.02 -18.35 -0.77
C MET A 54 41.30 -16.92 -0.30
N PHE A 55 42.54 -16.61 0.09
CA PHE A 55 42.96 -15.25 0.43
C PHE A 55 42.89 -14.32 -0.80
N PHE A 56 43.36 -14.78 -1.95
CA PHE A 56 43.24 -14.06 -3.22
C PHE A 56 41.78 -13.83 -3.63
N LEU A 57 40.93 -14.85 -3.49
CA LEU A 57 39.51 -14.74 -3.77
C LEU A 57 38.84 -13.70 -2.86
N MET A 58 39.16 -13.72 -1.56
CA MET A 58 38.60 -12.76 -0.60
C MET A 58 39.13 -11.33 -0.84
N ALA A 59 40.41 -11.18 -1.17
CA ALA A 59 41.01 -9.90 -1.56
C ALA A 59 40.44 -9.34 -2.88
N LEU A 60 39.91 -10.20 -3.76
CA LEU A 60 39.23 -9.78 -4.98
C LEU A 60 37.77 -9.38 -4.70
N VAL A 61 37.02 -10.23 -4.00
CA VAL A 61 35.56 -10.12 -3.87
C VAL A 61 35.15 -9.03 -2.88
N LEU A 62 35.82 -8.94 -1.72
CA LEU A 62 35.44 -8.04 -0.63
C LEU A 62 35.48 -6.55 -1.05
N PRO A 63 36.57 -6.02 -1.64
CA PRO A 63 36.62 -4.63 -2.09
C PRO A 63 35.71 -4.34 -3.28
N LEU A 64 35.50 -5.28 -4.21
CA LEU A 64 34.50 -5.11 -5.28
C LEU A 64 33.09 -4.96 -4.69
N GLY A 65 32.77 -5.78 -3.68
CA GLY A 65 31.53 -5.66 -2.93
C GLY A 65 31.37 -4.31 -2.25
N LEU A 66 32.42 -3.80 -1.60
CA LEU A 66 32.41 -2.48 -0.94
C LEU A 66 32.26 -1.33 -1.93
N ILE A 67 32.92 -1.38 -3.10
CA ILE A 67 32.78 -0.35 -4.15
C ILE A 67 31.34 -0.31 -4.67
N TRP A 68 30.73 -1.47 -4.89
CA TRP A 68 29.34 -1.56 -5.33
C TRP A 68 28.35 -1.14 -4.24
N LEU A 69 28.61 -1.50 -2.98
CA LEU A 69 27.81 -1.06 -1.84
C LEU A 69 27.84 0.46 -1.69
N ALA A 70 29.02 1.09 -1.83
CA ALA A 70 29.16 2.54 -1.79
C ALA A 70 28.45 3.23 -2.96
N ALA A 71 28.51 2.66 -4.17
CA ALA A 71 27.79 3.17 -5.33
C ALA A 71 26.27 3.07 -5.16
N TRP A 72 25.79 1.97 -4.58
CA TRP A 72 24.38 1.75 -4.25
C TRP A 72 23.89 2.74 -3.18
N LEU A 73 24.64 2.90 -2.09
CA LEU A 73 24.34 3.88 -1.03
C LEU A 73 24.33 5.32 -1.56
N ALA A 74 25.26 5.66 -2.46
CA ALA A 74 25.30 6.98 -3.08
C ALA A 74 24.12 7.24 -4.03
N GLU A 75 23.55 6.20 -4.64
CA GLU A 75 22.34 6.29 -5.46
C GLU A 75 21.09 6.46 -4.58
N GLU A 76 21.00 5.70 -3.49
CA GLU A 76 19.87 5.77 -2.55
C GLU A 76 19.78 7.13 -1.86
N LEU A 77 20.92 7.66 -1.41
CA LEU A 77 20.99 9.01 -0.82
C LEU A 77 20.67 10.12 -1.83
N ARG A 78 20.88 9.89 -3.13
CA ARG A 78 20.51 10.86 -4.17
C ARG A 78 19.01 10.87 -4.41
N ARG A 79 18.36 9.71 -4.50
CA ARG A 79 16.90 9.60 -4.60
C ARG A 79 16.21 10.27 -3.42
N GLN A 80 16.71 10.04 -2.21
CA GLN A 80 16.17 10.71 -1.01
C GLN A 80 16.36 12.22 -1.05
N ARG A 81 17.52 12.71 -1.49
CA ARG A 81 17.76 14.15 -1.63
C ARG A 81 16.90 14.81 -2.69
N GLU A 82 16.70 14.16 -3.83
CA GLU A 82 15.83 14.66 -4.90
C GLU A 82 14.37 14.79 -4.43
N ILE A 83 13.89 13.80 -3.67
CA ILE A 83 12.55 13.83 -3.06
C ILE A 83 12.46 14.98 -2.04
N VAL A 84 13.47 15.16 -1.19
CA VAL A 84 13.49 16.25 -0.19
C VAL A 84 13.56 17.63 -0.84
N THR A 85 14.34 17.79 -1.92
CA THR A 85 14.38 19.07 -2.65
C THR A 85 13.09 19.34 -3.41
N ALA A 86 12.46 18.32 -4.01
CA ALA A 86 11.17 18.47 -4.68
C ALA A 86 10.06 18.82 -3.68
N LEU A 87 10.05 18.19 -2.51
CA LEU A 87 9.15 18.55 -1.41
C LEU A 87 9.40 19.98 -0.92
N ALA A 88 10.67 20.41 -0.81
CA ALA A 88 11.02 21.77 -0.39
C ALA A 88 10.55 22.84 -1.40
N GLU A 89 10.64 22.56 -2.70
CA GLU A 89 10.14 23.46 -3.75
C GLU A 89 8.62 23.60 -3.73
N VAL A 90 7.89 22.52 -3.46
CA VAL A 90 6.42 22.52 -3.37
C VAL A 90 5.92 23.18 -2.06
N THR A 91 6.66 23.01 -0.97
CA THR A 91 6.27 23.54 0.34
C THR A 91 6.64 25.00 0.55
N ALA A 92 7.70 25.51 -0.07
CA ALA A 92 8.13 26.91 0.04
C ALA A 92 7.03 27.95 -0.29
N PRO A 93 6.30 27.86 -1.43
CA PRO A 93 5.24 28.81 -1.74
C PRO A 93 4.02 28.67 -0.80
N LEU A 94 3.75 27.45 -0.32
CA LEU A 94 2.64 27.18 0.59
C LEU A 94 2.88 27.79 1.98
N VAL A 95 4.12 27.72 2.46
CA VAL A 95 4.55 28.36 3.72
C VAL A 95 4.52 29.88 3.59
N ALA A 96 4.96 30.43 2.46
CA ALA A 96 4.89 31.88 2.21
C ALA A 96 3.44 32.41 2.21
N ALA A 97 2.53 31.69 1.57
CA ALA A 97 1.10 32.02 1.57
C ALA A 97 0.46 31.91 2.97
N LEU A 98 0.88 30.93 3.77
CA LEU A 98 0.44 30.78 5.16
C LEU A 98 0.94 31.92 6.06
N ASP A 99 2.17 32.40 5.85
CA ASP A 99 2.71 33.53 6.60
C ASP A 99 2.02 34.85 6.22
N GLU A 100 1.68 35.04 4.94
CA GLU A 100 0.93 36.21 4.46
C GLU A 100 -0.50 36.22 5.01
N THR A 101 -1.20 35.08 5.01
CA THR A 101 -2.54 34.97 5.61
C THR A 101 -2.49 35.20 7.13
N ARG A 102 -1.48 34.68 7.82
CA ARG A 102 -1.27 34.93 9.26
C ARG A 102 -0.98 36.39 9.56
N ALA A 103 -0.19 37.08 8.74
CA ALA A 103 0.09 38.50 8.87
C ALA A 103 -1.17 39.35 8.64
N SER A 104 -2.01 38.98 7.67
CA SER A 104 -3.30 39.65 7.40
C SER A 104 -4.31 39.49 8.54
N LEU A 105 -4.33 38.31 9.19
CA LEU A 105 -5.18 38.04 10.35
C LEU A 105 -4.71 38.79 11.61
N ALA A 106 -3.39 38.96 11.78
CA ALA A 106 -2.83 39.73 12.89
C ALA A 106 -3.16 41.23 12.81
N HIS A 107 -3.39 41.76 11.60
CA HIS A 107 -3.78 43.15 11.36
C HIS A 107 -5.29 43.30 11.12
N HIS A 108 -6.15 42.75 11.99
CA HIS A 108 -7.62 42.97 12.02
C HIS A 108 -8.27 43.20 10.64
N ALA A 109 -7.97 42.33 9.68
CA ALA A 109 -8.41 42.51 8.30
C ALA A 109 -9.86 42.04 8.10
N SER A 110 -10.62 42.80 7.31
CA SER A 110 -11.98 42.44 6.92
C SER A 110 -12.01 41.12 6.13
N PRO A 111 -13.09 40.31 6.23
CA PRO A 111 -13.19 39.00 5.58
C PRO A 111 -12.92 39.02 4.07
N GLU A 112 -13.16 40.14 3.39
CA GLU A 112 -12.89 40.33 1.97
C GLU A 112 -11.41 40.47 1.61
N ALA A 113 -10.57 40.92 2.54
CA ALA A 113 -9.12 41.03 2.35
C ALA A 113 -8.46 39.65 2.45
N ILE A 114 -8.94 38.81 3.37
CA ILE A 114 -8.50 37.42 3.54
C ILE A 114 -8.87 36.61 2.29
N ALA A 115 -10.10 36.75 1.79
CA ALA A 115 -10.55 36.06 0.57
C ALA A 115 -9.71 36.43 -0.66
N ARG A 116 -9.29 37.69 -0.79
CA ARG A 116 -8.41 38.14 -1.88
C ARG A 116 -6.98 37.63 -1.75
N ALA A 117 -6.40 37.65 -0.55
CA ALA A 117 -5.05 37.14 -0.31
C ALA A 117 -4.95 35.62 -0.54
N VAL A 118 -5.98 34.86 -0.12
CA VAL A 118 -6.09 33.43 -0.42
C VAL A 118 -6.26 33.19 -1.92
N GLY A 119 -7.11 34.00 -2.59
CA GLY A 119 -7.32 33.91 -4.03
C GLY A 119 -6.06 34.16 -4.86
N SER A 120 -5.23 35.14 -4.48
CA SER A 120 -3.96 35.42 -5.16
C SER A 120 -2.91 34.34 -4.90
N ALA A 121 -2.79 33.86 -3.66
CA ALA A 121 -1.84 32.79 -3.31
C ALA A 121 -2.16 31.46 -4.02
N VAL A 122 -3.45 31.12 -4.12
CA VAL A 122 -3.90 29.94 -4.88
C VAL A 122 -3.66 30.13 -6.37
N GLY A 123 -3.94 31.32 -6.92
CA GLY A 123 -3.66 31.63 -8.32
C GLY A 123 -2.18 31.53 -8.69
N GLU A 124 -1.29 31.95 -7.79
CA GLU A 124 0.16 31.92 -8.00
C GLU A 124 0.75 30.51 -7.82
N ALA A 125 0.21 29.72 -6.88
CA ALA A 125 0.55 28.30 -6.74
C ALA A 125 0.11 27.47 -7.97
N VAL A 126 -1.05 27.78 -8.54
CA VAL A 126 -1.57 27.11 -9.76
C VAL A 126 -0.82 27.58 -11.01
N ALA A 127 -0.39 28.84 -11.08
CA ALA A 127 0.41 29.35 -12.20
C ALA A 127 1.88 28.89 -12.16
N GLY A 128 2.44 28.66 -10.98
CA GLY A 128 3.80 28.16 -10.78
C GLY A 128 3.95 26.64 -10.99
N ALA A 129 2.89 25.87 -10.74
CA ALA A 129 2.86 24.43 -10.97
C ALA A 129 2.53 24.12 -12.44
N ARG A 130 3.56 23.92 -13.28
CA ARG A 130 3.36 23.39 -14.64
C ARG A 130 2.59 22.06 -14.58
N PRO A 131 1.50 21.86 -15.33
CA PRO A 131 0.60 20.70 -15.20
C PRO A 131 1.17 19.36 -15.71
N ALA A 132 2.48 19.24 -15.95
CA ALA A 132 3.10 18.06 -16.56
C ALA A 132 3.94 17.18 -15.59
N ASP A 133 4.27 17.66 -14.38
CA ASP A 133 5.26 16.96 -13.51
C ASP A 133 4.68 16.23 -12.30
N MET A 134 3.38 16.28 -12.02
CA MET A 134 2.76 15.50 -10.92
C MET A 134 2.59 14.00 -11.24
N SER A 135 2.59 13.61 -12.51
CA SER A 135 2.36 12.22 -12.95
C SER A 135 3.54 11.28 -12.62
N ARG A 136 4.77 11.80 -12.62
CA ARG A 136 5.99 11.04 -12.28
C ARG A 136 6.12 10.69 -10.78
N PRO A 137 6.03 11.65 -9.85
CA PRO A 137 6.14 11.33 -8.42
C PRO A 137 4.99 10.43 -7.94
N LEU A 138 3.78 10.58 -8.50
CA LEU A 138 2.67 9.67 -8.23
C LEU A 138 2.92 8.26 -8.78
N GLY A 139 3.48 8.14 -9.99
CA GLY A 139 3.86 6.84 -10.55
C GLY A 139 4.97 6.13 -9.77
N ASP A 140 5.95 6.87 -9.25
CA ASP A 140 7.02 6.32 -8.42
C ASP A 140 6.52 5.85 -7.04
N LEU A 141 5.50 6.51 -6.47
CA LEU A 141 4.85 6.09 -5.22
C LEU A 141 4.05 4.79 -5.39
N VAL A 142 3.30 4.66 -6.49
CA VAL A 142 2.54 3.45 -6.83
C VAL A 142 3.49 2.27 -7.10
N ALA A 143 4.60 2.51 -7.79
CA ALA A 143 5.64 1.49 -8.01
C ALA A 143 6.37 1.10 -6.71
N GLY A 144 6.49 2.03 -5.76
CA GLY A 144 7.03 1.78 -4.42
C GLY A 144 6.13 0.86 -3.58
N GLN A 145 4.81 1.08 -3.62
CA GLN A 145 3.82 0.21 -2.96
C GLN A 145 3.85 -1.22 -3.53
N ALA A 146 3.84 -1.38 -4.86
CA ALA A 146 3.88 -2.70 -5.48
C ALA A 146 5.14 -3.52 -5.12
N ARG A 147 6.29 -2.85 -4.92
CA ARG A 147 7.52 -3.51 -4.45
C ARG A 147 7.45 -3.92 -2.99
N LEU A 148 6.79 -3.12 -2.15
CA LEU A 148 6.58 -3.44 -0.74
C LEU A 148 5.67 -4.67 -0.59
N GLU A 149 4.59 -4.73 -1.38
CA GLU A 149 3.68 -5.89 -1.43
C GLU A 149 4.37 -7.16 -1.92
N ALA A 150 5.24 -7.07 -2.93
CA ALA A 150 6.00 -8.21 -3.40
C ALA A 150 7.01 -8.75 -2.37
N VAL A 151 7.61 -7.87 -1.56
CA VAL A 151 8.51 -8.27 -0.46
C VAL A 151 7.72 -8.88 0.70
N LEU A 152 6.55 -8.31 1.03
CA LEU A 152 5.63 -8.86 2.03
C LEU A 152 5.10 -10.24 1.60
N ALA A 153 4.75 -10.43 0.33
CA ALA A 153 4.34 -11.71 -0.23
C ALA A 153 5.45 -12.77 -0.16
N ARG A 154 6.71 -12.35 -0.32
CA ARG A 154 7.88 -13.24 -0.23
C ARG A 154 8.24 -13.61 1.21
N LEU A 155 7.98 -12.72 2.17
CA LEU A 155 8.11 -12.97 3.61
C LEU A 155 6.94 -13.82 4.16
N ALA A 156 5.77 -13.75 3.52
CA ALA A 156 4.57 -14.51 3.87
C ALA A 156 4.49 -15.90 3.21
N ALA A 157 5.47 -16.28 2.39
CA ALA A 157 5.50 -17.61 1.78
C ALA A 157 5.85 -18.67 2.85
N PRO A 158 4.96 -19.63 3.17
CA PRO A 158 5.28 -20.69 4.11
C PRO A 158 6.30 -21.64 3.48
N ALA A 159 7.35 -21.95 4.24
CA ALA A 159 8.16 -23.12 3.96
C ALA A 159 7.29 -24.37 4.15
N GLY A 160 7.01 -25.10 3.07
CA GLY A 160 6.42 -26.41 3.20
C GLY A 160 5.89 -26.98 1.89
N ALA A 161 6.59 -27.98 1.36
CA ALA A 161 5.95 -29.06 0.63
C ALA A 161 6.47 -30.41 1.17
N PRO A 162 5.63 -31.46 1.19
CA PRO A 162 5.58 -32.42 2.30
C PRO A 162 5.86 -33.87 1.86
N GLU A 163 6.27 -34.74 2.79
CA GLU A 163 6.06 -36.18 2.61
C GLU A 163 5.85 -36.91 3.95
N ALA A 164 4.59 -37.29 4.16
CA ALA A 164 4.06 -38.55 4.69
C ALA A 164 4.70 -39.27 5.92
N ARG A 165 3.83 -39.46 6.93
CA ARG A 165 3.34 -40.76 7.47
C ARG A 165 3.79 -41.22 8.88
N ARG A 166 2.74 -41.51 9.69
CA ARG A 166 2.57 -42.43 10.86
C ARG A 166 3.11 -42.01 12.25
N GLU A 167 2.18 -42.01 13.21
CA GLU A 167 2.35 -42.21 14.67
C GLU A 167 3.03 -43.57 15.01
N PRO A 168 3.54 -43.85 16.25
CA PRO A 168 3.10 -43.31 17.55
C PRO A 168 4.19 -43.00 18.64
N ALA A 169 3.71 -42.40 19.75
CA ALA A 169 4.13 -42.55 21.17
C ALA A 169 5.31 -41.76 21.81
N ALA A 170 4.94 -41.18 22.98
CA ALA A 170 5.68 -41.08 24.26
C ALA A 170 6.46 -39.79 24.67
N ALA A 171 5.99 -39.26 25.82
CA ALA A 171 6.71 -38.76 27.00
C ALA A 171 7.25 -37.30 27.10
N ALA A 172 6.54 -36.52 27.92
CA ALA A 172 6.97 -35.74 29.12
C ALA A 172 8.14 -34.71 29.07
N THR A 173 7.77 -33.42 29.25
CA THR A 173 8.13 -32.43 30.33
C THR A 173 9.62 -32.15 30.68
N PRO A 174 10.07 -30.99 31.25
CA PRO A 174 9.53 -29.61 31.42
C PRO A 174 10.46 -28.48 30.88
N ALA A 175 9.98 -27.24 31.01
CA ALA A 175 10.68 -25.94 30.85
C ALA A 175 11.95 -25.77 31.73
N PRO A 176 12.76 -24.70 31.53
CA PRO A 176 12.49 -23.45 32.28
C PRO A 176 12.85 -22.10 31.60
N ALA A 177 12.06 -21.08 32.00
CA ALA A 177 12.41 -19.70 32.38
C ALA A 177 13.06 -18.70 31.37
N THR A 178 12.20 -17.77 30.91
CA THR A 178 12.29 -16.29 30.80
C THR A 178 13.58 -15.56 31.24
N PRO A 179 13.83 -14.34 30.71
CA PRO A 179 13.36 -13.15 31.44
C PRO A 179 12.60 -12.12 30.59
N SER A 180 11.62 -11.53 31.27
CA SER A 180 10.64 -10.52 30.90
C SER A 180 11.22 -9.10 30.78
N THR A 181 10.55 -8.24 29.99
CA THR A 181 10.45 -6.77 30.21
C THR A 181 9.27 -6.23 29.38
N PRO A 182 8.62 -5.11 29.75
CA PRO A 182 7.39 -5.14 30.53
C PRO A 182 6.14 -4.60 29.83
N ALA A 183 5.02 -5.06 30.37
CA ALA A 183 3.63 -4.72 30.16
C ALA A 183 3.29 -3.27 29.76
N ALA A 184 2.38 -3.16 28.79
CA ALA A 184 1.33 -2.14 28.77
C ALA A 184 -0.04 -2.84 28.92
N GLN A 185 -0.50 -2.92 30.17
CA GLN A 185 -1.90 -2.93 30.62
C GLN A 185 -2.88 -3.85 29.87
N THR A 186 -2.90 -5.14 30.27
CA THR A 186 -4.03 -6.04 30.04
C THR A 186 -4.99 -5.95 31.23
N ALA A 187 -6.19 -5.40 31.00
CA ALA A 187 -7.37 -5.65 31.83
C ALA A 187 -8.02 -6.98 31.40
N PRO A 188 -8.77 -7.64 32.30
CA PRO A 188 -8.77 -9.10 32.46
C PRO A 188 -9.51 -9.85 31.36
N ASP A 189 -9.24 -11.15 31.30
CA ASP A 189 -9.97 -12.18 30.55
C ASP A 189 -11.47 -11.87 30.48
N GLY A 190 -11.87 -11.27 29.36
CA GLY A 190 -13.24 -11.18 28.93
C GLY A 190 -13.31 -11.96 27.63
N ALA A 191 -14.15 -12.99 27.59
CA ALA A 191 -14.55 -13.64 26.35
C ALA A 191 -14.68 -12.58 25.25
N THR A 192 -13.95 -12.73 24.14
CA THR A 192 -14.06 -11.78 23.02
C THR A 192 -15.54 -11.61 22.73
N PRO A 193 -16.12 -10.41 22.91
CA PRO A 193 -17.55 -10.24 22.71
C PRO A 193 -17.87 -10.71 21.30
N ALA A 194 -18.91 -11.52 21.17
CA ALA A 194 -19.34 -12.03 19.88
C ALA A 194 -19.51 -10.83 18.93
N PHE A 195 -18.96 -10.95 17.72
CA PHE A 195 -19.02 -9.90 16.72
C PHE A 195 -20.48 -9.59 16.38
N THR A 196 -20.93 -8.36 16.64
CA THR A 196 -22.35 -8.00 16.54
C THR A 196 -22.72 -7.48 15.16
N TRP A 197 -24.03 -7.50 14.84
CA TRP A 197 -24.55 -6.92 13.60
C TRP A 197 -24.23 -5.42 13.47
N GLU A 198 -24.38 -4.65 14.55
CA GLU A 198 -24.03 -3.22 14.56
C GLU A 198 -22.55 -2.99 14.24
N GLN A 199 -21.66 -3.84 14.74
CA GLN A 199 -20.23 -3.79 14.41
C GLN A 199 -19.97 -4.12 12.93
N LEU A 200 -20.73 -5.06 12.36
CA LEU A 200 -20.67 -5.37 10.93
C LEU A 200 -21.07 -4.15 10.08
N VAL A 201 -22.26 -3.61 10.30
CA VAL A 201 -22.77 -2.47 9.52
C VAL A 201 -21.82 -1.28 9.62
N ARG A 202 -21.34 -0.97 10.83
CA ARG A 202 -20.40 0.14 11.04
C ARG A 202 -19.03 -0.12 10.42
N ALA A 203 -18.54 -1.36 10.43
CA ALA A 203 -17.30 -1.70 9.74
C ALA A 203 -17.44 -1.57 8.21
N LEU A 204 -18.58 -1.99 7.64
CA LEU A 204 -18.89 -1.88 6.21
C LEU A 204 -19.14 -0.43 5.74
N ASP A 205 -19.57 0.47 6.62
CA ASP A 205 -19.70 1.90 6.31
C ASP A 205 -18.34 2.64 6.30
N PHE A 206 -17.32 2.04 6.93
CA PHE A 206 -16.04 2.66 7.26
C PHE A 206 -16.15 3.91 8.14
N PRO A 207 -15.11 4.27 8.91
CA PRO A 207 -15.10 5.51 9.68
C PRO A 207 -15.33 6.73 8.79
N ARG A 208 -16.13 7.69 9.26
CA ARG A 208 -16.43 8.90 8.47
C ARG A 208 -15.36 9.98 8.59
N ASP A 209 -14.79 10.10 9.77
CA ASP A 209 -13.75 11.08 10.10
C ASP A 209 -12.79 10.54 11.18
N ALA A 210 -11.72 11.28 11.44
CA ALA A 210 -10.71 10.91 12.45
C ALA A 210 -11.25 10.87 13.89
N GLY A 211 -12.42 11.46 14.14
CA GLY A 211 -13.12 11.45 15.42
C GLY A 211 -14.00 10.22 15.64
N ASP A 212 -14.28 9.41 14.61
CA ASP A 212 -15.16 8.24 14.67
C ASP A 212 -14.51 7.03 15.36
N ARG A 213 -14.29 7.16 16.68
CA ARG A 213 -13.68 6.14 17.53
C ARG A 213 -14.45 4.83 17.53
N GLU A 214 -15.78 4.88 17.41
CA GLU A 214 -16.61 3.69 17.36
C GLU A 214 -16.47 2.99 16.00
N GLY A 215 -16.42 3.74 14.91
CA GLY A 215 -16.11 3.26 13.56
C GLY A 215 -14.78 2.52 13.53
N PHE A 216 -13.71 3.14 14.04
CA PHE A 216 -12.39 2.50 14.10
C PHE A 216 -12.38 1.25 14.99
N ARG A 217 -13.13 1.24 16.10
CA ARG A 217 -13.25 0.06 16.97
C ARG A 217 -13.95 -1.09 16.24
N ALA A 218 -15.07 -0.81 15.57
CA ALA A 218 -15.80 -1.79 14.78
C ALA A 218 -14.96 -2.32 13.61
N LEU A 219 -14.29 -1.43 12.89
CA LEU A 219 -13.38 -1.78 11.79
C LEU A 219 -12.24 -2.69 12.27
N LYS A 220 -11.60 -2.35 13.40
CA LYS A 220 -10.52 -3.18 13.98
C LYS A 220 -11.02 -4.55 14.42
N ALA A 221 -12.20 -4.62 15.02
CA ALA A 221 -12.82 -5.90 15.41
C ALA A 221 -13.15 -6.75 14.17
N ALA A 222 -13.67 -6.13 13.11
CA ALA A 222 -13.98 -6.80 11.85
C ALA A 222 -12.72 -7.30 11.10
N GLN A 223 -11.62 -6.54 11.14
CA GLN A 223 -10.35 -6.94 10.54
C GLN A 223 -9.69 -8.14 11.25
N GLN A 224 -9.99 -8.39 12.53
CA GLN A 224 -9.52 -9.58 13.23
C GLN A 224 -10.19 -10.88 12.72
N GLN A 225 -11.32 -10.77 12.01
CA GLN A 225 -11.99 -11.89 11.38
C GLN A 225 -11.40 -12.09 9.97
N PRO A 226 -10.71 -13.20 9.66
CA PRO A 226 -9.95 -13.34 8.41
C PRO A 226 -10.78 -13.07 7.15
N LYS A 227 -11.96 -13.69 7.05
CA LYS A 227 -12.85 -13.54 5.89
C LYS A 227 -13.45 -12.15 5.75
N LEU A 228 -13.74 -11.49 6.86
CA LEU A 228 -14.35 -10.16 6.87
C LEU A 228 -13.29 -9.08 6.62
N GLY A 229 -12.10 -9.20 7.21
CA GLY A 229 -10.95 -8.34 6.92
C GLY A 229 -10.59 -8.33 5.44
N GLU A 230 -10.53 -9.50 4.80
CA GLU A 230 -10.34 -9.61 3.35
C GLU A 230 -11.47 -8.97 2.51
N THR A 231 -12.70 -8.94 3.05
CA THR A 231 -13.84 -8.30 2.37
C THR A 231 -13.76 -6.78 2.50
N LEU A 232 -13.38 -6.29 3.68
CA LEU A 232 -13.18 -4.87 3.94
C LEU A 232 -12.04 -4.31 3.10
N GLN A 233 -10.91 -5.02 3.00
CA GLN A 233 -9.81 -4.60 2.13
C GLN A 233 -10.27 -4.50 0.67
N ALA A 234 -10.97 -5.52 0.16
CA ALA A 234 -11.49 -5.48 -1.21
C ALA A 234 -12.53 -4.36 -1.41
N ALA A 235 -13.33 -4.04 -0.39
CA ALA A 235 -14.27 -2.92 -0.44
C ALA A 235 -13.53 -1.57 -0.48
N GLU A 236 -12.49 -1.40 0.34
CA GLU A 236 -11.64 -0.21 0.36
C GLU A 236 -10.95 0.00 -1.00
N ASP A 237 -10.39 -1.06 -1.59
CA ASP A 237 -9.75 -0.99 -2.90
C ASP A 237 -10.74 -0.54 -3.99
N VAL A 238 -11.95 -1.11 -4.01
CA VAL A 238 -13.01 -0.69 -4.94
C VAL A 238 -13.41 0.77 -4.72
N LEU A 239 -13.64 1.18 -3.48
CA LEU A 239 -14.02 2.56 -3.14
C LEU A 239 -12.94 3.56 -3.57
N ASN A 240 -11.68 3.19 -3.38
CA ASN A 240 -10.53 4.01 -3.82
C ASN A 240 -10.45 4.11 -5.35
N LEU A 241 -10.71 3.03 -6.09
CA LEU A 241 -10.72 3.09 -7.55
C LEU A 241 -11.93 3.87 -8.10
N LEU A 242 -13.10 3.73 -7.46
CA LEU A 242 -14.29 4.52 -7.81
C LEU A 242 -14.05 6.02 -7.59
N SER A 243 -13.43 6.40 -6.47
CA SER A 243 -13.17 7.81 -6.15
C SER A 243 -12.12 8.44 -7.07
N GLN A 244 -11.13 7.66 -7.53
CA GLN A 244 -10.16 8.11 -8.55
C GLN A 244 -10.84 8.52 -9.86
N GLU A 245 -11.97 7.89 -10.20
CA GLU A 245 -12.76 8.19 -11.38
C GLU A 245 -13.91 9.18 -11.09
N GLY A 246 -13.89 9.81 -9.90
CA GLY A 246 -14.85 10.82 -9.48
C GLY A 246 -16.19 10.27 -8.97
N ILE A 247 -16.29 8.96 -8.69
CA ILE A 247 -17.48 8.37 -8.09
C ILE A 247 -17.32 8.33 -6.57
N PHE A 248 -17.97 9.27 -5.88
CA PHE A 248 -18.07 9.31 -4.43
C PHE A 248 -19.40 8.68 -3.98
N VAL A 249 -19.36 7.43 -3.50
CA VAL A 249 -20.56 6.63 -3.21
C VAL A 249 -21.49 7.23 -2.15
N ASP A 250 -20.94 8.06 -1.27
CA ASP A 250 -21.63 8.80 -0.21
C ASP A 250 -22.42 10.00 -0.74
N GLU A 251 -22.02 10.58 -1.88
CA GLU A 251 -22.74 11.66 -2.54
C GLU A 251 -23.94 11.13 -3.37
N LEU A 252 -23.95 9.84 -3.68
CA LEU A 252 -25.03 9.24 -4.47
C LEU A 252 -26.33 9.16 -3.67
N THR A 253 -27.43 9.45 -4.35
CA THR A 253 -28.77 9.25 -3.77
C THR A 253 -29.08 7.76 -3.73
N LEU A 254 -29.55 7.31 -2.57
CA LEU A 254 -30.04 5.95 -2.39
C LEU A 254 -31.56 6.00 -2.38
N ASP A 255 -32.17 5.48 -3.44
CA ASP A 255 -33.61 5.26 -3.55
C ASP A 255 -34.06 4.17 -2.57
N GLU A 256 -35.38 4.02 -2.42
CA GLU A 256 -35.98 3.07 -1.49
C GLU A 256 -35.46 1.63 -1.73
N VAL A 257 -34.81 1.07 -0.71
CA VAL A 257 -34.22 -0.26 -0.76
C VAL A 257 -35.31 -1.29 -0.43
N GLU A 258 -35.67 -2.13 -1.41
CA GLU A 258 -36.64 -3.21 -1.21
C GLU A 258 -35.98 -4.43 -0.51
N PRO A 259 -36.25 -4.73 0.77
CA PRO A 259 -35.56 -5.81 1.49
C PRO A 259 -35.85 -7.20 0.91
N SER A 260 -37.04 -7.40 0.34
CA SER A 260 -37.40 -8.65 -0.36
C SER A 260 -36.50 -8.93 -1.56
N SER A 261 -35.98 -7.91 -2.24
CA SER A 261 -35.05 -8.10 -3.37
C SER A 261 -33.66 -8.54 -2.90
N TRP A 262 -33.18 -8.00 -1.77
CA TRP A 262 -31.96 -8.49 -1.11
C TRP A 262 -32.11 -9.93 -0.61
N ARG A 263 -33.27 -10.32 -0.09
CA ARG A 263 -33.52 -11.72 0.31
C ARG A 263 -33.57 -12.68 -0.89
N ARG A 264 -34.24 -12.31 -1.98
CA ARG A 264 -34.25 -13.10 -3.23
C ARG A 264 -32.83 -13.30 -3.77
N PHE A 265 -31.99 -12.27 -3.68
CA PHE A 265 -30.59 -12.35 -4.08
C PHE A 265 -29.77 -13.32 -3.25
N MET A 266 -29.89 -13.24 -1.92
CA MET A 266 -29.24 -14.17 -1.00
C MET A 266 -29.73 -15.61 -1.20
N ALA A 267 -30.97 -15.80 -1.62
CA ALA A 267 -31.52 -17.09 -2.02
C ALA A 267 -31.02 -17.60 -3.39
N GLY A 268 -30.14 -16.86 -4.08
CA GLY A 268 -29.55 -17.26 -5.35
C GLY A 268 -30.36 -16.91 -6.59
N VAL A 269 -31.45 -16.13 -6.46
CA VAL A 269 -32.18 -15.62 -7.63
C VAL A 269 -31.29 -14.61 -8.38
N ARG A 270 -31.35 -14.60 -9.71
CA ARG A 270 -30.58 -13.72 -10.60
C ARG A 270 -31.46 -13.14 -11.71
N GLY A 271 -30.96 -12.15 -12.44
CA GLY A 271 -31.66 -11.47 -13.55
C GLY A 271 -32.67 -10.42 -13.10
N ALA A 272 -33.61 -10.07 -13.98
CA ALA A 272 -34.54 -8.95 -13.81
C ALA A 272 -35.34 -8.94 -12.49
N LYS A 273 -35.60 -10.11 -11.89
CA LYS A 273 -36.31 -10.24 -10.60
C LYS A 273 -35.54 -9.68 -9.39
N VAL A 274 -34.28 -9.32 -9.61
CA VAL A 274 -33.31 -8.89 -8.60
C VAL A 274 -32.64 -7.57 -9.02
N ALA A 275 -33.01 -7.02 -10.17
CA ALA A 275 -32.51 -5.73 -10.65
C ALA A 275 -32.83 -4.56 -9.71
N SER A 276 -33.88 -4.69 -8.90
CA SER A 276 -34.27 -3.73 -7.87
C SER A 276 -33.42 -3.77 -6.59
N ILE A 277 -32.40 -4.65 -6.46
CA ILE A 277 -31.44 -4.52 -5.34
C ILE A 277 -30.78 -3.15 -5.37
N GLY A 278 -30.46 -2.65 -6.57
CA GLY A 278 -29.67 -1.44 -6.72
C GLY A 278 -30.52 -0.19 -6.60
N GLY A 279 -30.73 0.28 -5.38
CA GLY A 279 -31.36 1.58 -5.08
C GLY A 279 -30.54 2.79 -5.55
N ILE A 280 -29.36 2.60 -6.17
CA ILE A 280 -28.57 3.68 -6.75
C ILE A 280 -28.88 3.77 -8.24
N THR A 281 -29.49 4.87 -8.66
CA THR A 281 -29.97 5.10 -10.03
C THR A 281 -29.20 6.15 -10.82
N ASP A 282 -28.16 6.76 -10.23
CA ASP A 282 -27.32 7.77 -10.89
C ASP A 282 -26.76 7.26 -12.24
N PRO A 283 -27.21 7.82 -13.38
CA PRO A 283 -26.78 7.36 -14.69
C PRO A 283 -25.28 7.57 -14.96
N GLN A 284 -24.70 8.66 -14.45
CA GLN A 284 -23.29 8.97 -14.66
C GLN A 284 -22.40 7.98 -13.91
N ALA A 285 -22.71 7.71 -12.65
CA ALA A 285 -21.96 6.75 -11.84
C ALA A 285 -22.04 5.34 -12.46
N LEU A 286 -23.22 4.92 -12.94
CA LEU A 286 -23.41 3.62 -13.59
C LEU A 286 -22.68 3.51 -14.93
N GLU A 287 -22.67 4.57 -15.73
CA GLU A 287 -21.95 4.62 -17.00
C GLU A 287 -20.43 4.52 -16.79
N VAL A 288 -19.89 5.32 -15.87
CA VAL A 288 -18.45 5.31 -15.53
C VAL A 288 -18.05 3.96 -14.95
N ALA A 289 -18.78 3.41 -13.98
CA ALA A 289 -18.50 2.08 -13.44
C ALA A 289 -18.59 0.99 -14.52
N GLY A 290 -19.58 1.06 -15.41
CA GLY A 290 -19.73 0.13 -16.53
C GLY A 290 -18.59 0.23 -17.55
N ARG A 291 -18.07 1.43 -17.80
CA ARG A 291 -16.88 1.67 -18.63
C ARG A 291 -15.64 1.05 -17.98
N LEU A 292 -15.43 1.27 -16.68
CA LEU A 292 -14.29 0.73 -15.94
C LEU A 292 -14.28 -0.80 -15.96
N LEU A 293 -15.41 -1.45 -15.69
CA LEU A 293 -15.53 -2.91 -15.77
C LEU A 293 -15.13 -3.48 -17.14
N LYS A 294 -15.42 -2.74 -18.23
CA LYS A 294 -15.09 -3.16 -19.59
C LYS A 294 -13.63 -2.89 -19.94
N GLN A 295 -13.14 -1.68 -19.64
CA GLN A 295 -11.88 -1.15 -20.17
C GLN A 295 -10.68 -1.37 -19.23
N ASP A 296 -10.91 -1.42 -17.92
CA ASP A 296 -9.85 -1.56 -16.91
C ASP A 296 -9.85 -2.99 -16.34
N ALA A 297 -8.77 -3.71 -16.63
CA ALA A 297 -8.61 -5.09 -16.15
C ALA A 297 -8.37 -5.18 -14.64
N VAL A 298 -7.68 -4.20 -14.05
CA VAL A 298 -7.40 -4.14 -12.61
C VAL A 298 -8.71 -3.85 -11.88
N PHE A 299 -9.44 -2.82 -12.30
CA PHE A 299 -10.75 -2.51 -11.73
C PHE A 299 -11.70 -3.70 -11.80
N ARG A 300 -11.78 -4.35 -12.97
CA ARG A 300 -12.65 -5.52 -13.17
C ARG A 300 -12.29 -6.66 -12.21
N ASP A 301 -11.01 -6.97 -12.02
CA ASP A 301 -10.61 -8.05 -11.11
C ASP A 301 -10.93 -7.71 -9.65
N THR A 302 -10.58 -6.49 -9.21
CA THR A 302 -10.87 -5.97 -7.87
C THR A 302 -12.38 -5.96 -7.59
N ALA A 303 -13.19 -5.46 -8.53
CA ALA A 303 -14.64 -5.45 -8.42
C ALA A 303 -15.22 -6.87 -8.30
N MET A 304 -14.81 -7.80 -9.17
CA MET A 304 -15.28 -9.19 -9.12
C MET A 304 -14.87 -9.91 -7.83
N PHE A 305 -13.68 -9.60 -7.33
CA PHE A 305 -13.19 -10.12 -6.05
C PHE A 305 -14.02 -9.61 -4.88
N PHE A 306 -14.29 -8.31 -4.82
CA PHE A 306 -15.16 -7.69 -3.84
C PHE A 306 -16.58 -8.26 -3.88
N LEU A 307 -17.23 -8.31 -5.07
CA LEU A 307 -18.59 -8.84 -5.22
C LEU A 307 -18.71 -10.27 -4.65
N ARG A 308 -17.78 -11.16 -5.01
CA ARG A 308 -17.76 -12.56 -4.50
C ARG A 308 -17.54 -12.66 -2.99
N ARG A 309 -16.85 -11.70 -2.38
CA ARG A 309 -16.60 -11.69 -0.93
C ARG A 309 -17.78 -11.09 -0.18
N PHE A 310 -18.34 -10.01 -0.70
CA PHE A 310 -19.53 -9.37 -0.14
C PHE A 310 -20.73 -10.32 -0.14
N GLU A 311 -20.94 -11.10 -1.21
CA GLU A 311 -21.95 -12.17 -1.25
C GLU A 311 -21.77 -13.20 -0.10
N ARG A 312 -20.53 -13.55 0.25
CA ARG A 312 -20.27 -14.47 1.38
C ARG A 312 -20.58 -13.81 2.71
N VAL A 313 -20.31 -12.51 2.86
CA VAL A 313 -20.70 -11.76 4.07
C VAL A 313 -22.22 -11.76 4.22
N LEU A 314 -22.96 -11.50 3.14
CA LEU A 314 -24.42 -11.56 3.14
C LEU A 314 -24.92 -12.96 3.55
N ALA A 315 -24.35 -14.02 2.96
CA ALA A 315 -24.75 -15.39 3.27
C ALA A 315 -24.48 -15.80 4.74
N ASN A 316 -23.40 -15.28 5.34
CA ASN A 316 -23.00 -15.65 6.70
C ASN A 316 -23.66 -14.80 7.79
N TYR A 317 -23.90 -13.52 7.52
CA TYR A 317 -24.35 -12.57 8.55
C TYR A 317 -25.76 -12.04 8.31
N ALA A 318 -26.21 -11.91 7.06
CA ALA A 318 -27.48 -11.27 6.73
C ALA A 318 -28.64 -12.26 6.48
N LYS A 319 -28.41 -13.56 6.68
CA LYS A 319 -29.43 -14.61 6.45
C LYS A 319 -30.67 -14.44 7.32
N ASP A 320 -30.45 -14.11 8.60
CA ASP A 320 -31.50 -13.94 9.60
C ASP A 320 -31.76 -12.45 9.91
N ALA A 321 -31.25 -11.54 9.07
CA ALA A 321 -31.41 -10.10 9.26
C ALA A 321 -32.84 -9.63 8.99
N ASP A 322 -33.31 -8.70 9.82
CA ASP A 322 -34.61 -8.07 9.64
C ASP A 322 -34.62 -7.06 8.48
N ASP A 323 -35.79 -6.50 8.16
CA ASP A 323 -35.92 -5.52 7.06
C ASP A 323 -35.09 -4.26 7.30
N HIS A 324 -35.05 -3.77 8.53
CA HIS A 324 -34.34 -2.54 8.87
C HIS A 324 -32.82 -2.75 8.83
N GLU A 325 -32.34 -3.90 9.28
CA GLU A 325 -30.96 -4.33 9.21
C GLU A 325 -30.47 -4.43 7.76
N LEU A 326 -31.27 -5.02 6.86
CA LEU A 326 -30.93 -5.08 5.43
C LEU A 326 -30.85 -3.69 4.79
N VAL A 327 -31.78 -2.79 5.13
CA VAL A 327 -31.74 -1.40 4.67
C VAL A 327 -30.49 -0.69 5.20
N ALA A 328 -30.15 -0.87 6.48
CA ALA A 328 -28.95 -0.29 7.06
C ALA A 328 -27.67 -0.80 6.38
N LEU A 329 -27.59 -2.10 6.08
CA LEU A 329 -26.47 -2.68 5.36
C LEU A 329 -26.35 -2.13 3.93
N ALA A 330 -27.47 -2.02 3.21
CA ALA A 330 -27.51 -1.41 1.87
C ALA A 330 -27.07 0.06 1.89
N GLY A 331 -27.38 0.78 2.97
CA GLY A 331 -27.01 2.18 3.17
C GLY A 331 -25.52 2.44 3.39
N THR A 332 -24.74 1.41 3.73
CA THR A 332 -23.29 1.54 3.96
C THR A 332 -22.51 1.88 2.69
N ARG A 333 -21.33 2.50 2.81
CA ARG A 333 -20.42 2.71 1.66
C ARG A 333 -20.13 1.43 0.89
N SER A 334 -19.87 0.31 1.57
CA SER A 334 -19.67 -1.00 0.92
C SER A 334 -20.94 -1.50 0.21
N GLY A 335 -22.11 -1.36 0.84
CA GLY A 335 -23.40 -1.74 0.24
C GLY A 335 -23.72 -0.92 -1.01
N ARG A 336 -23.45 0.38 -0.97
CA ARG A 336 -23.59 1.31 -2.10
C ARG A 336 -22.66 0.93 -3.26
N ALA A 337 -21.37 0.67 -2.97
CA ALA A 337 -20.42 0.18 -3.98
C ALA A 337 -20.89 -1.14 -4.61
N PHE A 338 -21.38 -2.07 -3.78
CA PHE A 338 -21.94 -3.33 -4.25
C PHE A 338 -23.12 -3.12 -5.21
N MET A 339 -24.06 -2.23 -4.90
CA MET A 339 -25.20 -1.94 -5.77
C MET A 339 -24.77 -1.36 -7.12
N ILE A 340 -23.83 -0.40 -7.15
CA ILE A 340 -23.31 0.20 -8.39
C ILE A 340 -22.65 -0.86 -9.27
N LEU A 341 -21.75 -1.66 -8.69
CA LEU A 341 -21.00 -2.69 -9.41
C LEU A 341 -21.90 -3.80 -9.94
N SER A 342 -22.87 -4.24 -9.13
CA SER A 342 -23.78 -5.31 -9.51
C SER A 342 -24.70 -4.89 -10.66
N ARG A 343 -25.15 -3.63 -10.66
CA ARG A 343 -25.93 -3.05 -11.77
C ARG A 343 -25.09 -2.85 -13.02
N SER A 344 -23.92 -2.26 -12.89
CA SER A 344 -23.03 -1.96 -14.04
C SER A 344 -22.42 -3.20 -14.69
N SER A 345 -22.27 -4.30 -13.95
CA SER A 345 -21.79 -5.59 -14.49
C SER A 345 -22.82 -6.34 -15.34
N GLY A 346 -24.08 -5.90 -15.37
CA GLY A 346 -25.15 -6.63 -16.06
C GLY A 346 -25.53 -7.95 -15.37
N ILE A 347 -25.14 -8.18 -14.11
CA ILE A 347 -25.56 -9.34 -13.31
C ILE A 347 -27.10 -9.34 -13.10
N PHE A 348 -27.73 -8.19 -13.32
CA PHE A 348 -29.18 -8.00 -13.25
C PHE A 348 -29.86 -7.65 -14.59
N ALA A 349 -29.11 -7.58 -15.70
CA ALA A 349 -29.65 -7.23 -17.01
C ALA A 349 -30.35 -8.41 -17.70
#